data_AF-A0A674IWP4-F1
#
_entry.id   AF-A0A674IWP4-F1
#
_cell.length_a   1.000
_cell.length_b   1.000
_cell.length_c   1.000
_cell.angle_alpha   90.00
_cell.angle_beta   90.00
_cell.angle_gamma   90.00
#
_symmetry.space_group_name_H-M   'P 1'
#
loop_
_entity.id
_entity.type
_entity.pdbx_description
1 polymer ?
#
loop_
_entity_poly.entity_id
_entity_poly.type
_entity_poly.pdbx_seq_one_letter_code
_entity_poly.pdbx_strand_id
1 'polypeptide(L)'
;MGQMGEQAKPMADFFNILNEIIMQLVSMIMWYSPFGIASLICGKLAGLQDLELVARQLGMYMVTVALGLLLHGALVLPLIFFGVTRQNPFAFYAGIFQAWLTALGTASSAGTLPVTFRCLEENLGVDRRVTRLVLPIGATINMDGTALYEAVAAIFIAQMNNIALDGGQIATVSLTATLASVGAASIPSAGLVTMLLILTAVGLPTQDISLLIAVDWLLKGAGGMGRG
;
A
#
# COMPACT_ATOMS: atom_id res chain seq x y z
N MET A 1 -20.52 -7.58 -21.86
CA MET A 1 -21.04 -6.31 -22.42
C MET A 1 -20.35 -5.90 -23.72
N GLY A 2 -19.02 -5.99 -23.86
CA GLY A 2 -18.31 -5.56 -25.08
C GLY A 2 -18.69 -6.26 -26.40
N GLN A 3 -19.31 -7.44 -26.36
CA GLN A 3 -19.77 -8.18 -27.54
C GLN A 3 -21.25 -7.93 -27.91
N MET A 4 -22.02 -7.19 -27.10
CA MET A 4 -23.46 -6.99 -27.31
C MET A 4 -23.80 -5.72 -28.11
N GLY A 5 -22.79 -5.01 -28.63
CA GLY A 5 -22.96 -3.88 -29.54
C GLY A 5 -23.89 -2.79 -28.99
N GLU A 6 -24.86 -2.36 -29.79
CA GLU A 6 -25.79 -1.29 -29.43
C GLU A 6 -26.68 -1.61 -28.23
N GLN A 7 -26.95 -2.89 -27.94
CA GLN A 7 -27.79 -3.28 -26.80
C GLN A 7 -27.10 -3.04 -25.45
N ALA A 8 -25.77 -2.92 -25.42
CA ALA A 8 -25.01 -2.62 -24.21
C ALA A 8 -24.87 -1.11 -23.91
N LYS A 9 -25.21 -0.23 -24.88
CA LYS A 9 -25.10 1.24 -24.71
C LYS A 9 -25.85 1.77 -23.47
N PRO A 10 -27.11 1.38 -23.20
CA PRO A 10 -27.85 1.90 -22.04
C PRO A 10 -27.18 1.53 -20.70
N MET A 11 -26.66 0.30 -20.60
CA MET A 11 -25.95 -0.15 -19.41
C MET A 11 -24.61 0.58 -19.24
N ALA A 12 -23.85 0.75 -20.32
CA ALA A 12 -22.59 1.47 -20.31
C ALA A 12 -22.78 2.94 -19.90
N ASP A 13 -23.82 3.60 -20.43
CA ASP A 13 -24.17 4.97 -20.09
C ASP A 13 -24.62 5.11 -18.63
N PHE A 14 -25.42 4.16 -18.13
CA PHE A 14 -25.79 4.11 -16.72
C PHE A 14 -24.56 4.04 -15.79
N PHE A 15 -23.63 3.13 -16.06
CA PHE A 15 -22.40 3.03 -15.25
C PHE A 15 -21.51 4.26 -15.39
N ASN A 16 -21.47 4.90 -16.57
CA ASN A 16 -20.74 6.15 -16.77
C ASN A 16 -21.32 7.29 -15.92
N ILE A 17 -22.65 7.44 -15.90
CA ILE A 17 -23.34 8.47 -15.09
C ILE A 17 -23.13 8.19 -13.60
N LEU A 18 -23.27 6.94 -13.16
CA LEU A 18 -23.02 6.55 -11.78
C LEU A 18 -21.60 6.88 -11.34
N ASN A 19 -20.61 6.64 -12.21
CA ASN A 19 -19.23 7.02 -11.92
C ASN A 19 -19.08 8.54 -11.80
N GLU A 20 -19.70 9.34 -12.66
CA GLU A 20 -19.64 10.80 -12.58
C GLU A 20 -20.23 11.33 -11.25
N ILE A 21 -21.31 10.72 -10.77
CA ILE A 21 -21.90 11.03 -9.46
C ILE A 21 -20.91 10.72 -8.33
N ILE A 22 -20.25 9.56 -8.37
CA ILE A 22 -19.22 9.19 -7.39
C ILE A 22 -18.08 10.23 -7.41
N MET A 23 -17.60 10.63 -8.58
CA MET A 23 -16.54 11.64 -8.72
C MET A 23 -16.94 13.02 -8.15
N GLN A 24 -18.21 13.41 -8.27
CA GLN A 24 -18.72 14.62 -7.62
C GLN A 24 -18.73 14.50 -6.09
N LEU A 25 -19.13 13.34 -5.54
CA LEU A 25 -19.07 13.10 -4.09
C LEU A 25 -17.62 13.15 -3.58
N VAL A 26 -16.66 12.58 -4.32
CA VAL A 26 -15.23 12.67 -3.98
C VAL A 26 -14.79 14.12 -3.95
N SER A 27 -15.22 14.93 -4.92
CA SER A 27 -14.87 16.34 -4.97
C SER A 27 -15.34 17.11 -3.73
N MET A 28 -16.49 16.74 -3.19
CA MET A 28 -16.99 17.29 -1.94
C MET A 28 -16.14 16.85 -0.73
N ILE A 29 -15.77 15.57 -0.64
CA ILE A 29 -14.91 15.05 0.43
C ILE A 29 -13.53 15.71 0.41
N MET A 30 -12.98 16.00 -0.78
CA MET A 30 -11.68 16.66 -0.93
C MET A 30 -11.63 18.03 -0.26
N TRP A 31 -12.74 18.78 -0.24
CA TRP A 31 -12.82 20.07 0.47
C TRP A 31 -12.69 19.91 1.99
N TYR A 32 -13.14 18.78 2.55
CA TYR A 32 -13.02 18.47 3.98
C TYR A 32 -11.73 17.72 4.34
N SER A 33 -11.02 17.18 3.35
CA SER A 33 -9.81 16.37 3.55
C SER A 33 -8.70 17.01 4.39
N PRO A 34 -8.41 18.33 4.31
CA PRO A 34 -7.30 18.92 5.08
C PRO A 34 -7.50 18.80 6.60
N PHE A 35 -8.74 18.93 7.07
CA PHE A 35 -9.08 18.80 8.48
C PHE A 35 -9.02 17.34 8.96
N GLY A 36 -9.50 16.41 8.12
CA GLY A 36 -9.40 14.97 8.39
C GLY A 36 -7.96 14.49 8.47
N ILE A 37 -7.12 14.89 7.51
CA ILE A 37 -5.69 14.55 7.47
C ILE A 37 -4.96 15.12 8.68
N ALA A 38 -5.20 16.39 9.03
CA ALA A 38 -4.59 17.00 10.21
C ALA A 38 -4.96 16.27 11.51
N SER A 39 -6.23 15.89 11.68
CA SER A 39 -6.69 15.11 12.84
C SER A 39 -6.04 13.73 12.90
N LEU A 40 -5.90 13.04 11.77
CA LEU A 40 -5.27 11.72 11.68
C LEU A 40 -3.77 11.80 11.99
N ILE A 41 -3.06 12.83 11.51
CA ILE A 41 -1.66 13.06 11.85
C ILE A 41 -1.50 13.35 13.34
N CYS A 42 -2.31 14.24 13.91
CA CYS A 42 -2.26 14.55 15.34
C CYS A 42 -2.57 13.33 16.22
N GLY A 43 -3.57 12.52 15.86
CA GLY A 43 -3.90 11.28 16.55
C GLY A 43 -2.75 10.27 16.53
N LYS A 44 -2.01 10.20 15.42
CA LYS A 44 -0.82 9.35 15.30
C LYS A 44 0.34 9.82 16.18
N LEU A 45 0.56 11.12 16.28
CA LEU A 45 1.65 11.69 17.07
C LEU A 45 1.40 11.59 18.59
N ALA A 46 0.14 11.56 19.03
CA ALA A 46 -0.24 11.52 20.44
C ALA A 46 -0.05 10.14 21.11
N GLY A 47 0.12 9.06 20.34
CA GLY A 47 0.22 7.69 20.85
C GLY A 47 1.65 7.15 21.07
N LEU A 48 2.68 7.96 20.81
CA LEU A 48 4.07 7.54 20.98
C LEU A 48 4.48 7.65 22.47
N GLN A 49 4.40 6.54 23.20
CA GLN A 49 4.90 6.43 24.59
C GLN A 49 6.03 5.39 24.71
N ASP A 50 7.16 5.89 25.23
CA ASP A 50 8.31 5.28 25.90
C ASP A 50 9.17 4.19 25.23
N LEU A 51 10.48 4.49 25.23
CA LEU A 51 11.35 4.31 24.09
C LEU A 51 12.80 4.11 24.56
N GLU A 52 13.18 2.91 25.01
CA GLU A 52 14.63 2.67 25.22
C GLU A 52 15.11 1.29 24.73
N LEU A 53 14.48 0.19 25.12
CA LEU A 53 14.92 -1.16 24.68
C LEU A 53 14.17 -1.67 23.44
N VAL A 54 12.84 -1.58 23.48
CA VAL A 54 11.90 -1.87 22.37
C VAL A 54 12.17 -0.92 21.20
N ALA A 55 12.51 0.33 21.51
CA ALA A 55 12.84 1.39 20.57
C ALA A 55 14.02 1.10 19.66
N ARG A 56 15.07 0.45 20.16
CA ARG A 56 16.32 0.33 19.39
C ARG A 56 16.20 -0.73 18.31
N GLN A 57 15.72 -1.92 18.64
CA GLN A 57 15.57 -3.00 17.65
C GLN A 57 14.35 -2.78 16.75
N LEU A 58 13.20 -2.38 17.31
CA LEU A 58 12.01 -2.12 16.51
C LEU A 58 12.06 -0.77 15.80
N GLY A 59 12.75 0.23 16.35
CA GLY A 59 13.01 1.48 15.64
C GLY A 59 13.92 1.28 14.44
N MET A 60 14.98 0.46 14.56
CA MET A 60 15.80 0.09 13.38
C MET A 60 14.99 -0.69 12.34
N TYR A 61 14.09 -1.57 12.76
CA TYR A 61 13.14 -2.22 11.86
C TYR A 61 12.23 -1.20 11.14
N MET A 62 11.58 -0.30 11.89
CA MET A 62 10.72 0.74 11.31
C MET A 62 11.47 1.66 10.35
N VAL A 63 12.70 2.07 10.69
CA VAL A 63 13.57 2.86 9.81
C VAL A 63 13.92 2.09 8.54
N THR A 64 14.21 0.79 8.65
CA THR A 64 14.53 -0.05 7.49
C THR A 64 13.34 -0.18 6.55
N VAL A 65 12.15 -0.43 7.07
CA VAL A 65 10.91 -0.49 6.28
C VAL A 65 10.61 0.87 5.64
N ALA A 66 10.66 1.95 6.43
CA ALA A 66 10.40 3.30 5.93
C ALA A 66 11.40 3.72 4.85
N LEU A 67 12.69 3.43 5.04
CA LEU A 67 13.73 3.69 4.05
C LEU A 67 13.52 2.85 2.79
N GLY A 68 13.18 1.56 2.93
CA GLY A 68 12.87 0.69 1.80
C GLY A 68 11.70 1.21 0.96
N LEU A 69 10.60 1.60 1.61
CA LEU A 69 9.43 2.20 0.95
C LEU A 69 9.77 3.55 0.30
N LEU A 70 10.57 4.39 0.96
CA LEU A 70 11.01 5.67 0.41
C LEU A 70 11.91 5.48 -0.81
N LEU A 71 12.88 4.56 -0.76
CA LEU A 71 13.76 4.26 -1.91
C LEU A 71 12.95 3.66 -3.06
N HIS A 72 12.03 2.74 -2.77
CA HIS A 72 11.16 2.16 -3.79
C HIS A 72 10.26 3.24 -4.43
N GLY A 73 9.62 4.06 -3.60
CA GLY A 73 8.69 5.10 -4.04
C GLY A 73 9.35 6.31 -4.70
N ALA A 74 10.57 6.69 -4.29
CA ALA A 74 11.26 7.90 -4.75
C ALA A 74 12.40 7.65 -5.74
N LEU A 75 12.87 6.40 -5.91
CA LEU A 75 13.88 6.06 -6.92
C LEU A 75 13.39 5.00 -7.88
N VAL A 76 12.95 3.83 -7.40
CA VAL A 76 12.63 2.70 -8.27
C VAL A 76 11.43 3.01 -9.18
N LEU A 77 10.30 3.42 -8.62
CA LEU A 77 9.10 3.75 -9.40
C LEU A 77 9.31 4.93 -10.37
N PRO A 78 9.97 6.05 -9.98
CA PRO A 78 10.30 7.14 -10.90
C PRO A 78 11.21 6.72 -12.05
N LEU A 79 12.20 5.87 -11.79
CA LEU A 79 13.12 5.38 -12.81
C LEU A 79 12.39 4.49 -13.83
N ILE A 80 11.51 3.61 -13.37
CA ILE A 80 10.67 2.79 -14.24
C ILE A 80 9.74 3.69 -15.05
N PHE A 81 9.07 4.66 -14.42
CA PHE A 81 8.20 5.60 -15.09
C PHE A 81 8.94 6.36 -16.18
N PHE A 82 10.10 6.96 -15.86
CA PHE A 82 10.92 7.68 -16.83
C PHE A 82 11.44 6.76 -17.94
N GLY A 83 11.83 5.53 -17.63
CA GLY A 83 12.32 4.56 -18.61
C GLY A 83 11.26 4.19 -19.65
N VAL A 84 10.00 4.07 -19.24
CA VAL A 84 8.88 3.66 -20.10
C VAL A 84 8.23 4.85 -20.82
N THR A 85 7.88 5.90 -20.08
CA THR A 85 7.13 7.04 -20.62
C THR A 85 8.03 8.14 -21.18
N ARG A 86 9.30 8.19 -20.75
CA ARG A 86 10.24 9.30 -20.99
C ARG A 86 9.71 10.67 -20.59
N GLN A 87 8.73 10.70 -19.68
CA GLN A 87 8.16 11.93 -19.12
C GLN A 87 8.75 12.22 -17.75
N ASN A 88 8.67 13.49 -17.33
CA ASN A 88 9.18 13.92 -16.04
C ASN A 88 8.35 13.31 -14.88
N PRO A 89 8.92 12.42 -14.04
CA PRO A 89 8.19 11.80 -12.94
C PRO A 89 7.76 12.81 -11.86
N PHE A 90 8.47 13.93 -11.70
CA PHE A 90 8.11 14.94 -10.69
C PHE A 90 6.80 15.66 -11.02
N ALA A 91 6.52 15.89 -12.30
CA ALA A 91 5.24 16.45 -12.74
C ALA A 91 4.09 15.47 -12.45
N PHE A 92 4.34 14.17 -12.60
CA PHE A 92 3.39 13.12 -12.23
C PHE A 92 3.11 13.13 -10.72
N TYR A 93 4.16 13.17 -9.88
CA TYR A 93 3.98 13.25 -8.42
C TYR A 93 3.21 14.48 -7.97
N ALA A 94 3.46 15.64 -8.58
CA ALA A 94 2.70 16.86 -8.28
C ALA A 94 1.20 16.66 -8.58
N GLY A 95 0.87 15.97 -9.68
CA GLY A 95 -0.52 15.66 -10.05
C GLY A 95 -1.23 14.71 -9.09
N ILE A 96 -0.52 13.76 -8.48
CA ILE A 96 -1.09 12.78 -7.52
C ILE A 96 -0.89 13.13 -6.04
N PHE A 97 -0.31 14.29 -5.74
CA PHE A 97 0.07 14.68 -4.37
C PHE A 97 -1.08 14.60 -3.36
N GLN A 98 -2.29 14.96 -3.78
CA GLN A 98 -3.50 14.88 -2.96
C GLN A 98 -3.88 13.43 -2.61
N ALA A 99 -3.69 12.49 -3.53
CA ALA A 99 -3.92 11.07 -3.27
C ALA A 99 -2.90 10.52 -2.26
N TRP A 100 -1.64 10.97 -2.34
CA TRP A 100 -0.59 10.62 -1.36
C TRP A 100 -0.92 11.11 0.05
N LEU A 101 -1.31 12.38 0.20
CA LEU A 101 -1.71 12.93 1.50
C LEU A 101 -2.92 12.21 2.07
N THR A 102 -3.91 11.92 1.22
CA THR A 102 -5.08 11.14 1.62
C THR A 102 -4.66 9.75 2.08
N ALA A 103 -3.74 9.10 1.38
CA ALA A 103 -3.26 7.76 1.73
C ALA A 103 -2.50 7.73 3.05
N LEU A 104 -1.71 8.75 3.34
CA LEU A 104 -1.03 8.88 4.64
C LEU A 104 -2.02 9.14 5.78
N GLY A 105 -3.05 9.96 5.51
CA GLY A 105 -4.09 10.29 6.46
C GLY A 105 -5.00 9.10 6.77
N THR A 106 -5.71 8.59 5.77
CA THR A 106 -6.69 7.50 5.91
C THR A 106 -6.03 6.15 6.15
N ALA A 107 -4.77 6.03 5.75
CA ALA A 107 -3.98 4.82 5.80
C ALA A 107 -4.67 3.62 5.13
N SER A 108 -5.52 3.83 4.13
CA SER A 108 -6.23 2.76 3.43
C SER A 108 -6.20 2.98 1.91
N SER A 109 -5.73 1.98 1.16
CA SER A 109 -5.68 1.99 -0.31
C SER A 109 -7.07 2.05 -0.95
N ALA A 110 -8.06 1.33 -0.37
CA ALA A 110 -9.43 1.39 -0.84
C ALA A 110 -10.08 2.76 -0.57
N GLY A 111 -9.75 3.39 0.58
CA GLY A 111 -10.22 4.72 0.93
C GLY A 111 -9.62 5.84 0.07
N THR A 112 -8.49 5.61 -0.59
CA THR A 112 -7.80 6.62 -1.43
C THR A 112 -8.09 6.47 -2.91
N LEU A 113 -8.63 5.32 -3.32
CA LEU A 113 -8.99 5.02 -4.70
C LEU A 113 -9.80 6.15 -5.36
N PRO A 114 -10.83 6.73 -4.72
CA PRO A 114 -11.65 7.76 -5.37
C PRO A 114 -10.87 9.07 -5.59
N VAL A 115 -9.98 9.44 -4.66
CA VAL A 115 -9.09 10.61 -4.80
C VAL A 115 -8.04 10.36 -5.88
N THR A 116 -7.56 9.13 -6.00
CA THR A 116 -6.59 8.70 -7.01
C THR A 116 -7.17 8.79 -8.41
N PHE A 117 -8.43 8.34 -8.59
CA PHE A 117 -9.17 8.53 -9.84
C PHE A 117 -9.19 10.00 -10.27
N ARG A 118 -9.53 10.88 -9.33
CA ARG A 118 -9.66 12.31 -9.61
C ARG A 118 -8.33 12.93 -10.00
N CYS A 119 -7.25 12.60 -9.27
CA CYS A 119 -5.92 13.11 -9.59
C CYS A 119 -5.44 12.66 -10.98
N LEU A 120 -5.70 11.41 -11.36
CA LEU A 120 -5.26 10.88 -12.65
C LEU A 120 -6.09 11.43 -13.82
N GLU A 121 -7.41 11.53 -13.66
CA GLU A 121 -8.31 12.01 -14.73
C GLU A 121 -8.29 13.54 -14.88
N GLU A 122 -8.32 14.29 -13.77
CA GLU A 122 -8.43 15.76 -13.81
C GLU A 122 -7.06 16.45 -13.84
N ASN A 123 -6.09 16.04 -13.01
CA ASN A 123 -4.80 16.74 -12.92
C ASN A 123 -3.80 16.27 -13.99
N LEU A 124 -3.84 14.97 -14.34
CA LEU A 124 -2.88 14.35 -15.25
C LEU A 124 -3.48 13.99 -16.62
N GLY A 125 -4.80 14.13 -16.79
CA GLY A 125 -5.48 13.92 -18.08
C GLY A 125 -5.42 12.49 -18.59
N VAL A 126 -5.28 11.50 -17.72
CA VAL A 126 -5.24 10.07 -18.11
C VAL A 126 -6.63 9.63 -18.57
N ASP A 127 -6.69 8.85 -19.65
CA ASP A 127 -7.95 8.36 -20.21
C ASP A 127 -8.75 7.55 -19.19
N ARG A 128 -10.02 7.92 -19.00
CA ARG A 128 -10.96 7.31 -18.05
C ARG A 128 -11.12 5.80 -18.25
N ARG A 129 -10.98 5.29 -19.47
CA ARG A 129 -11.06 3.85 -19.76
C ARG A 129 -9.88 3.10 -19.17
N VAL A 130 -8.70 3.72 -19.14
CA VAL A 130 -7.48 3.13 -18.56
C VAL A 130 -7.54 3.20 -17.05
N THR A 131 -7.85 4.37 -16.47
CA THR A 131 -7.94 4.53 -15.01
C THR A 131 -8.95 3.57 -14.39
N ARG A 132 -10.14 3.45 -14.98
CA ARG A 132 -11.24 2.60 -14.47
C ARG A 132 -10.99 1.10 -14.59
N LEU A 133 -10.07 0.68 -15.46
CA LEU A 133 -9.65 -0.71 -15.53
C LEU A 133 -8.46 -0.98 -14.59
N VAL A 134 -7.44 -0.14 -14.64
CA VAL A 134 -6.15 -0.41 -14.01
C VAL A 134 -6.19 -0.12 -12.50
N LEU A 135 -6.81 0.97 -12.06
CA LEU A 135 -6.78 1.36 -10.64
C LEU A 135 -7.49 0.36 -9.72
N PRO A 136 -8.70 -0.15 -10.02
CA PRO A 136 -9.36 -1.12 -9.13
C PRO A 136 -8.61 -2.46 -9.05
N ILE A 137 -8.00 -2.89 -10.15
CA ILE A 137 -7.17 -4.10 -10.19
C ILE A 137 -5.86 -3.87 -9.42
N GLY A 138 -5.25 -2.70 -9.60
CA GLY A 138 -4.02 -2.32 -8.91
C GLY A 138 -4.22 -2.21 -7.40
N ALA A 139 -5.35 -1.67 -6.94
CA ALA A 139 -5.62 -1.51 -5.50
C ALA A 139 -5.68 -2.84 -4.73
N THR A 140 -6.00 -3.94 -5.41
CA THR A 140 -6.10 -5.27 -4.79
C THR A 140 -4.87 -6.14 -5.06
N ILE A 141 -4.27 -6.04 -6.25
CA ILE A 141 -3.15 -6.92 -6.62
C ILE A 141 -1.80 -6.29 -6.28
N ASN A 142 -1.66 -4.97 -6.41
CA ASN A 142 -0.38 -4.27 -6.30
C ASN A 142 -0.04 -3.88 -4.86
N MET A 143 0.27 -4.87 -4.04
CA MET A 143 0.62 -4.71 -2.62
C MET A 143 2.14 -4.71 -2.37
N ASP A 144 2.90 -3.90 -3.13
CA ASP A 144 4.38 -3.84 -3.04
C ASP A 144 4.87 -3.52 -1.63
N GLY A 145 4.18 -2.61 -0.93
CA GLY A 145 4.57 -2.24 0.43
C GLY A 145 4.33 -3.35 1.45
N THR A 146 3.32 -4.20 1.23
CA THR A 146 3.08 -5.39 2.06
C THR A 146 4.16 -6.43 1.82
N ALA A 147 4.54 -6.68 0.56
CA ALA A 147 5.63 -7.59 0.24
C ALA A 147 6.97 -7.15 0.86
N LEU A 148 7.28 -5.84 0.78
CA LEU A 148 8.49 -5.28 1.40
C LEU A 148 8.46 -5.43 2.92
N TYR A 149 7.34 -5.08 3.55
CA TYR A 149 7.15 -5.20 4.99
C TYR A 149 7.34 -6.65 5.46
N GLU A 150 6.67 -7.61 4.82
CA GLU A 150 6.74 -9.03 5.19
C GLU A 150 8.15 -9.62 4.98
N ALA A 151 8.83 -9.24 3.89
CA ALA A 151 10.21 -9.68 3.63
C ALA A 151 11.19 -9.16 4.69
N VAL A 152 11.11 -7.86 5.03
CA VAL A 152 11.95 -7.26 6.07
C VAL A 152 11.62 -7.86 7.45
N ALA A 153 10.34 -8.12 7.73
CA ALA A 153 9.89 -8.75 8.97
C ALA A 153 10.48 -10.16 9.15
N ALA A 154 10.48 -10.98 8.09
CA ALA A 154 11.02 -12.33 8.13
C ALA A 154 12.54 -12.32 8.38
N ILE A 155 13.27 -11.42 7.71
CA ILE A 155 14.72 -11.24 7.91
C ILE A 155 15.01 -10.74 9.32
N PHE A 156 14.21 -9.82 9.85
CA PHE A 156 14.33 -9.31 11.21
C PHE A 156 14.15 -10.41 12.26
N ILE A 157 13.14 -11.28 12.11
CA ILE A 157 12.95 -12.44 13.00
C ILE A 157 14.16 -13.38 12.95
N ALA A 158 14.70 -13.66 11.76
CA ALA A 158 15.88 -14.49 11.63
C ALA A 158 17.09 -13.88 12.37
N GLN A 159 17.29 -12.57 12.23
CA GLN A 159 18.35 -11.84 12.92
C GLN A 159 18.17 -11.82 14.44
N MET A 160 16.94 -11.65 14.94
CA MET A 160 16.63 -11.70 16.38
C MET A 160 16.96 -13.07 17.00
N ASN A 161 16.74 -14.14 16.24
CA ASN A 161 17.02 -15.52 16.66
C ASN A 161 18.48 -15.94 16.38
N ASN A 162 19.34 -15.04 15.91
CA ASN A 162 20.71 -15.35 15.47
C ASN A 162 20.78 -16.46 14.40
N ILE A 163 19.75 -16.55 13.56
CA ILE A 163 19.69 -17.48 12.43
C ILE A 163 20.23 -16.75 11.21
N ALA A 164 21.37 -17.23 10.67
CA ALA A 164 21.90 -16.73 9.41
C ALA A 164 21.08 -17.32 8.25
N LEU A 165 20.45 -16.45 7.47
CA LEU A 165 19.75 -16.84 6.25
C LEU A 165 20.76 -17.00 5.10
N ASP A 166 20.71 -18.15 4.43
CA ASP A 166 21.46 -18.36 3.20
C ASP A 166 20.80 -17.61 2.01
N GLY A 167 21.55 -17.40 0.92
CA GLY A 167 21.05 -16.74 -0.28
C GLY A 167 19.81 -17.42 -0.87
N GLY A 168 19.73 -18.76 -0.79
CA GLY A 168 18.52 -19.50 -1.19
C GLY A 168 17.30 -19.19 -0.32
N GLN A 169 17.50 -19.02 0.99
CA GLN A 169 16.43 -18.66 1.93
C GLN A 169 15.94 -17.23 1.70
N ILE A 170 16.86 -16.28 1.43
CA ILE A 170 16.50 -14.90 1.10
C ILE A 170 15.68 -14.84 -0.19
N ALA A 171 16.07 -15.60 -1.22
CA ALA A 171 15.29 -15.69 -2.46
C ALA A 171 13.89 -16.27 -2.21
N THR A 172 13.78 -17.32 -1.38
CA THR A 172 12.49 -17.90 -0.99
C THR A 172 11.63 -16.90 -0.21
N VAL A 173 12.20 -16.15 0.74
CA VAL A 173 11.47 -15.07 1.46
C VAL A 173 10.91 -14.07 0.47
N SER A 174 11.74 -13.58 -0.46
CA SER A 174 11.32 -12.57 -1.43
C SER A 174 10.19 -13.07 -2.33
N LEU A 175 10.33 -14.28 -2.89
CA LEU A 175 9.31 -14.85 -3.78
C LEU A 175 8.01 -15.11 -3.03
N THR A 176 8.10 -15.68 -1.84
CA THR A 176 6.94 -16.05 -1.03
C THR A 176 6.21 -14.80 -0.56
N ALA A 177 6.92 -13.73 -0.15
CA ALA A 177 6.33 -12.45 0.22
C ALA A 177 5.58 -11.80 -0.94
N THR A 178 6.14 -11.80 -2.15
CA THR A 178 5.44 -11.28 -3.34
C THR A 178 4.20 -12.08 -3.70
N LEU A 179 4.25 -13.41 -3.59
CA LEU A 179 3.09 -14.26 -3.86
C LEU A 179 2.01 -14.09 -2.79
N ALA A 180 2.42 -13.99 -1.52
CA ALA A 180 1.52 -13.83 -0.39
C ALA A 180 0.83 -12.45 -0.42
N SER A 181 1.55 -11.38 -0.79
CA SER A 181 0.98 -10.03 -0.86
C SER A 181 -0.15 -9.93 -1.88
N VAL A 182 -0.05 -10.63 -3.03
CA VAL A 182 -1.15 -10.68 -4.01
C VAL A 182 -2.36 -11.43 -3.46
N GLY A 183 -2.15 -12.47 -2.65
CA GLY A 183 -3.24 -13.23 -2.00
C GLY A 183 -3.87 -12.53 -0.80
N ALA A 184 -3.18 -11.55 -0.21
CA ALA A 184 -3.58 -10.91 1.05
C ALA A 184 -4.84 -10.04 0.92
N ALA A 185 -5.09 -9.42 -0.23
CA ALA A 185 -6.23 -8.53 -0.46
C ALA A 185 -7.61 -9.20 -0.32
N SER A 186 -7.67 -10.54 -0.25
CA SER A 186 -8.93 -11.30 -0.22
C SER A 186 -9.39 -11.70 1.19
N ILE A 187 -8.56 -11.55 2.24
CA ILE A 187 -8.84 -12.15 3.56
C ILE A 187 -8.72 -11.12 4.72
N PRO A 188 -9.77 -10.89 5.52
CA PRO A 188 -9.67 -10.13 6.76
C PRO A 188 -8.68 -10.80 7.74
N SER A 189 -7.67 -10.07 8.21
CA SER A 189 -6.50 -10.59 8.98
C SER A 189 -5.44 -11.34 8.15
N ALA A 190 -5.37 -11.12 6.83
CA ALA A 190 -4.37 -11.73 5.95
C ALA A 190 -2.93 -11.58 6.45
N GLY A 191 -2.56 -10.43 7.01
CA GLY A 191 -1.18 -10.13 7.42
C GLY A 191 -0.55 -11.12 8.41
N LEU A 192 -1.34 -11.79 9.26
CA LEU A 192 -0.81 -12.84 10.16
C LEU A 192 -0.61 -14.17 9.44
N VAL A 193 -1.54 -14.49 8.54
CA VAL A 193 -1.54 -15.75 7.79
C VAL A 193 -0.42 -15.75 6.76
N THR A 194 -0.22 -14.63 6.06
CA THR A 194 0.86 -14.45 5.10
C THR A 194 2.23 -14.50 5.77
N MET A 195 2.39 -13.83 6.92
CA MET A 195 3.63 -13.87 7.69
C MET A 195 3.96 -15.27 8.21
N LEU A 196 2.96 -16.01 8.72
CA LEU A 196 3.14 -17.40 9.13
C LEU A 196 3.59 -18.27 7.94
N LEU A 197 2.99 -18.08 6.77
CA LEU A 197 3.34 -18.80 5.55
C LEU A 197 4.78 -18.53 5.12
N ILE A 198 5.26 -17.29 5.20
CA ILE A 198 6.65 -16.94 4.86
C ILE A 198 7.64 -17.55 5.84
N LEU A 199 7.37 -17.46 7.15
CA LEU A 199 8.27 -18.03 8.17
C LEU A 199 8.35 -19.56 8.07
N THR A 200 7.22 -20.23 7.83
CA THR A 200 7.18 -21.68 7.65
C THR A 200 7.87 -22.14 6.36
N ALA A 201 7.76 -21.37 5.26
CA ALA A 201 8.44 -21.67 4.00
C ALA A 201 9.97 -21.70 4.12
N VAL A 202 10.51 -20.99 5.11
CA VAL A 202 11.97 -20.81 5.29
C VAL A 202 12.47 -21.54 6.55
N GLY A 203 11.57 -22.15 7.31
CA GLY A 203 11.87 -22.93 8.52
C GLY A 203 12.19 -22.08 9.75
N LEU A 204 11.70 -20.84 9.81
CA LEU A 204 11.92 -19.92 10.93
C LEU A 204 10.90 -20.15 12.07
N PRO A 205 11.27 -19.88 13.33
CA PRO A 205 10.38 -20.02 14.47
C PRO A 205 9.18 -19.06 14.36
N THR A 206 7.98 -19.61 14.47
CA THR A 206 6.70 -18.87 14.31
C THR A 206 6.20 -18.27 15.62
N GLN A 207 6.85 -18.55 16.75
CA GLN A 207 6.46 -18.09 18.08
C GLN A 207 6.69 -16.57 18.23
N ASP A 208 7.63 -16.02 17.46
CA ASP A 208 7.99 -14.59 17.45
C ASP A 208 7.05 -13.72 16.60
N ILE A 209 6.06 -14.31 15.93
CA ILE A 209 4.99 -13.56 15.24
C ILE A 209 4.26 -12.63 16.23
N SER A 210 4.19 -13.01 17.51
CA SER A 210 3.59 -12.20 18.57
C SER A 210 4.27 -10.84 18.76
N LEU A 211 5.59 -10.75 18.57
CA LEU A 211 6.34 -9.49 18.58
C LEU A 211 6.01 -8.64 17.35
N LEU A 212 5.88 -9.28 16.19
CA LEU A 212 5.40 -8.60 14.99
C LEU A 212 3.96 -8.12 15.12
N ILE A 213 3.07 -8.77 15.89
CA ILE A 213 1.70 -8.27 16.11
C ILE A 213 1.70 -6.92 16.82
N ALA A 214 2.56 -6.75 17.84
CA ALA A 214 2.69 -5.47 18.54
C ALA A 214 3.21 -4.36 17.61
N VAL A 215 4.12 -4.75 16.71
CA VAL A 215 4.73 -3.85 15.71
C VAL A 215 3.80 -3.62 14.52
N ASP A 216 2.97 -4.59 14.14
CA ASP A 216 1.94 -4.49 13.12
C ASP A 216 0.84 -3.57 13.63
N TRP A 217 0.50 -3.65 14.91
CA TRP A 217 -0.37 -2.67 15.55
C TRP A 217 0.28 -1.29 15.63
N LEU A 218 1.60 -1.18 15.84
CA LEU A 218 2.30 0.11 15.83
C LEU A 218 2.43 0.68 14.41
N LEU A 219 2.82 -0.11 13.42
CA LEU A 219 3.03 0.29 12.02
C LEU A 219 1.73 0.43 11.26
N LYS A 220 0.74 -0.45 11.50
CA LYS A 220 -0.63 -0.33 10.95
C LYS A 220 -1.53 0.56 11.81
N GLY A 221 -1.27 0.75 13.09
CA GLY A 221 -1.90 1.82 13.90
C GLY A 221 -1.31 3.21 13.59
N ALA A 222 -0.02 3.29 13.29
CA ALA A 222 0.65 4.49 12.76
C ALA A 222 0.55 4.62 11.22
N GLY A 223 0.00 3.64 10.52
CA GLY A 223 -0.02 3.56 9.06
C GLY A 223 -0.74 2.31 8.57
N GLY A 224 -2.08 2.29 8.70
CA GLY A 224 -3.06 1.24 8.38
C GLY A 224 -3.06 0.53 7.03
N MET A 225 -1.90 0.33 6.41
CA MET A 225 -1.66 -0.37 5.16
C MET A 225 -1.82 -1.90 5.31
N GLY A 226 -3.01 -2.31 5.77
CA GLY A 226 -3.43 -3.71 5.90
C GLY A 226 -4.94 -3.89 6.09
N ARG A 227 -5.74 -2.86 5.80
CA ARG A 227 -7.20 -2.98 5.69
C ARG A 227 -7.63 -2.45 4.33
N GLY A 228 -7.64 -3.36 3.37
CA GLY A 228 -7.91 -3.13 1.95
C GLY A 228 -6.92 -3.91 1.13
#